data_AF-A0A139SQA4-F1
#
_entry.id   AF-A0A139SQA4-F1
#
_cell.length_a   1.000
_cell.length_b   1.000
_cell.length_c   1.000
_cell.angle_alpha   90.00
_cell.angle_beta   90.00
_cell.angle_gamma   90.00
#
_symmetry.space_group_name_H-M   'P 1'
#
loop_
_entity.id
_entity.type
_entity.pdbx_description
1 polymer ?
#
loop_
_entity_poly.entity_id
_entity_poly.type
_entity_poly.pdbx_seq_one_letter_code
_entity_poly.pdbx_strand_id
1 'polypeptide(L)'
;MKNITGEKAKFEIAFTDFVSGLAEYISSSDGQWSVKGFIDLYKNIYTISHDTKIISKILEIHIFPKLLDFAKKHGYKMVLAEHQNYYPDISFITDGENPKRFAVDFKTTYRRADKPHLCNGFTLGSHGKYFEERTSTKNIQFPYGSYSGHYCLGIIYDRIGESQIDETKIFTMDALSSIASVAGNFQIFFVEKWRIASDKSGSGNTANIGSINNIADIVKGNGMFAKLGEKWFDDYWMNYRKITIADENGETRKISKLKDFVKYRKGDTALIVSKKNTKGKRA
;
A
#
# COMPACT_ATOMS: atom_id res chain seq x y z
N MET A 1 -8.01 -11.74 -27.85
CA MET A 1 -7.20 -11.58 -26.61
C MET A 1 -5.84 -11.04 -26.99
N LYS A 2 -5.46 -9.83 -26.53
CA LYS A 2 -4.10 -9.20 -26.50
C LYS A 2 -4.16 -7.69 -26.82
N ASN A 3 -4.77 -6.94 -25.91
CA ASN A 3 -4.46 -5.51 -25.69
C ASN A 3 -4.30 -5.19 -24.18
N ILE A 4 -4.32 -6.23 -23.33
CA ILE A 4 -4.26 -6.11 -21.86
C ILE A 4 -2.89 -5.54 -21.42
N THR A 5 -1.81 -5.90 -22.13
CA THR A 5 -0.46 -5.40 -21.86
C THR A 5 -0.27 -3.93 -22.21
N GLY A 6 -0.98 -3.42 -23.23
CA GLY A 6 -0.82 -2.03 -23.68
C GLY A 6 -1.41 -1.03 -22.70
N GLU A 7 -2.69 -1.20 -22.33
CA GLU A 7 -3.37 -0.25 -21.43
C GLU A 7 -2.83 -0.30 -20.00
N LYS A 8 -2.44 -1.49 -19.52
CA LYS A 8 -1.79 -1.63 -18.21
C LYS A 8 -0.47 -0.85 -18.17
N ALA A 9 0.40 -1.04 -19.16
CA ALA A 9 1.68 -0.35 -19.21
C ALA A 9 1.51 1.18 -19.35
N LYS A 10 0.55 1.63 -20.15
CA LYS A 10 0.21 3.08 -20.25
C LYS A 10 -0.22 3.65 -18.90
N PHE A 11 -1.11 2.95 -18.19
CA PHE A 11 -1.54 3.37 -16.85
C PHE A 11 -0.36 3.41 -15.88
N GLU A 12 0.47 2.37 -15.86
CA GLU A 12 1.64 2.30 -14.98
C GLU A 12 2.63 3.46 -15.22
N ILE A 13 2.94 3.77 -16.48
CA ILE A 13 3.82 4.89 -16.83
C ILE A 13 3.20 6.20 -16.38
N ALA A 14 1.96 6.49 -16.80
CA ALA A 14 1.29 7.74 -16.48
C ALA A 14 1.15 7.95 -14.97
N PHE A 15 0.80 6.90 -14.22
CA PHE A 15 0.63 6.99 -12.77
C PHE A 15 1.97 7.13 -12.04
N THR A 16 3.03 6.49 -12.55
CA THR A 16 4.39 6.66 -12.00
C THR A 16 4.87 8.10 -12.16
N ASP A 17 4.66 8.70 -13.33
CA ASP A 17 4.98 10.11 -13.59
C ASP A 17 4.14 11.06 -12.72
N PHE A 18 2.88 10.72 -12.47
CA PHE A 18 2.03 11.46 -11.54
C PHE A 18 2.59 11.40 -10.10
N VAL A 19 3.03 10.24 -9.64
CA VAL A 19 3.52 10.03 -8.28
C VAL A 19 4.83 10.76 -8.00
N SER A 20 5.70 10.96 -9.00
CA SER A 20 6.98 11.65 -8.79
C SER A 20 6.85 13.09 -8.28
N GLY A 21 5.73 13.77 -8.57
CA GLY A 21 5.44 15.12 -8.09
C GLY A 21 4.65 15.19 -6.78
N LEU A 22 4.15 14.07 -6.25
CA LEU A 22 3.25 14.10 -5.09
C LEU A 22 3.95 14.48 -3.79
N ALA A 23 5.22 14.09 -3.61
CA ALA A 23 5.95 14.36 -2.37
C ALA A 23 6.13 15.88 -2.17
N GLU A 24 6.45 16.60 -3.25
CA GLU A 24 6.55 18.06 -3.26
C GLU A 24 5.19 18.72 -3.00
N TYR A 25 4.11 18.20 -3.60
CA TYR A 25 2.77 18.73 -3.39
C TYR A 25 2.31 18.65 -1.93
N ILE A 26 2.65 17.57 -1.21
CA ILE A 26 2.21 17.40 0.18
C ILE A 26 3.17 18.00 1.22
N SER A 27 4.37 18.44 0.82
CA SER A 27 5.40 18.89 1.77
C SER A 27 5.63 20.39 1.69
N SER A 28 6.04 21.01 2.80
CA SER A 28 6.67 22.32 2.78
C SER A 28 8.11 22.23 2.25
N SER A 29 8.73 23.38 2.00
CA SER A 29 10.10 23.48 1.47
C SER A 29 11.17 22.84 2.35
N ASP A 30 10.91 22.67 3.64
CA ASP A 30 11.77 22.00 4.62
C ASP A 30 11.44 20.50 4.80
N GLY A 31 10.55 19.94 3.97
CA GLY A 31 10.19 18.53 3.97
C GLY A 31 9.18 18.11 5.05
N GLN A 32 8.66 19.05 5.85
CA GLN A 32 7.55 18.77 6.76
C GLN A 32 6.23 18.60 6.01
N TRP A 33 5.27 17.92 6.63
CA TRP A 33 3.91 17.92 6.09
C TRP A 33 3.31 19.33 6.11
N SER A 34 2.72 19.73 4.97
CA SER A 34 2.08 21.03 4.84
C SER A 34 0.75 21.12 5.60
N VAL A 35 0.09 19.98 5.84
CA VAL A 35 -1.10 19.93 6.70
C VAL A 35 -0.65 19.97 8.16
N LYS A 36 -1.13 20.98 8.90
CA LYS A 36 -0.80 21.21 10.32
C LYS A 36 -1.91 20.81 11.29
N GLY A 37 -3.14 20.69 10.80
CA GLY A 37 -4.32 20.57 11.63
C GLY A 37 -5.60 20.56 10.81
N PHE A 38 -6.73 20.42 11.50
CA PHE A 38 -8.05 20.74 10.96
C PHE A 38 -8.56 22.03 11.58
N ILE A 39 -9.41 22.74 10.84
CA ILE A 39 -9.97 24.03 11.24
C ILE A 39 -11.49 23.92 11.37
N ASP A 40 -12.06 24.54 12.41
CA ASP A 40 -13.51 24.63 12.58
C ASP A 40 -14.11 25.95 12.02
N LEU A 41 -15.43 26.08 12.10
CA LEU A 41 -16.14 27.28 11.65
C LEU A 41 -15.76 28.56 12.43
N TYR A 42 -15.18 28.42 13.61
CA TYR A 42 -14.72 29.52 14.46
C TYR A 42 -13.26 29.89 14.22
N LYS A 43 -12.61 29.24 13.23
CA LYS A 43 -11.19 29.40 12.89
C LYS A 43 -10.23 28.93 13.99
N ASN A 44 -10.69 28.02 14.85
CA ASN A 44 -9.81 27.29 15.75
C ASN A 44 -9.10 26.20 14.95
N ILE A 45 -7.78 26.12 15.07
CA ILE A 45 -6.98 25.06 14.49
C ILE A 45 -6.63 24.05 15.56
N TYR A 46 -6.90 22.78 15.26
CA TYR A 46 -6.60 21.64 16.11
C TYR A 46 -5.50 20.83 15.44
N THR A 47 -4.44 20.52 16.18
CA THR A 47 -3.32 19.73 15.66
C THR A 47 -3.72 18.28 15.39
N ILE A 48 -2.86 17.54 14.69
CA ILE A 48 -3.08 16.13 14.34
C ILE A 48 -2.31 15.27 15.35
N SER A 49 -2.87 14.13 15.75
CA SER A 49 -2.16 13.16 16.59
C SER A 49 -1.19 12.29 15.78
N HIS A 50 -0.32 11.55 16.45
CA HIS A 50 0.53 10.55 15.82
C HIS A 50 -0.20 9.25 15.41
N ASP A 51 -1.52 9.19 15.54
CA ASP A 51 -2.29 8.02 15.14
C ASP A 51 -2.18 7.79 13.63
N THR A 52 -1.61 6.65 13.27
CA THR A 52 -1.38 6.27 11.87
C THR A 52 -2.64 6.23 11.02
N LYS A 53 -3.82 5.94 11.61
CA LYS A 53 -5.10 5.93 10.89
C LYS A 53 -5.55 7.35 10.56
N ILE A 54 -5.36 8.29 11.49
CA ILE A 54 -5.67 9.72 11.27
C ILE A 54 -4.75 10.27 10.19
N ILE A 55 -3.43 10.08 10.33
CA ILE A 55 -2.45 10.51 9.33
C ILE A 55 -2.77 9.91 7.95
N SER A 56 -3.04 8.60 7.89
CA SER A 56 -3.36 7.93 6.63
C SER A 56 -4.60 8.51 5.95
N LYS A 57 -5.66 8.80 6.71
CA LYS A 57 -6.91 9.31 6.13
C LYS A 57 -6.76 10.76 5.65
N ILE A 58 -6.04 11.58 6.40
CA ILE A 58 -5.79 12.97 6.00
C ILE A 58 -4.88 13.02 4.76
N LEU A 59 -3.86 12.15 4.66
CA LEU A 59 -3.04 12.04 3.44
C LEU A 59 -3.86 11.65 2.21
N GLU A 60 -4.76 10.69 2.34
CA GLU A 60 -5.69 10.30 1.28
C GLU A 60 -6.53 11.49 0.81
N ILE A 61 -7.17 12.21 1.75
CA ILE A 61 -7.98 13.40 1.46
C ILE A 61 -7.14 14.49 0.79
N HIS A 62 -5.91 14.70 1.27
CA HIS A 62 -5.01 15.73 0.74
C HIS A 62 -4.60 15.46 -0.71
N ILE A 63 -4.40 14.18 -1.06
CA ILE A 63 -3.96 13.73 -2.39
C ILE A 63 -5.14 13.59 -3.37
N PHE A 64 -6.37 13.36 -2.91
CA PHE A 64 -7.54 13.13 -3.77
C PHE A 64 -7.76 14.16 -4.89
N PRO A 65 -7.66 15.48 -4.66
CA PRO A 65 -7.82 16.46 -5.73
C PRO A 65 -6.86 16.21 -6.90
N LYS A 66 -5.60 15.86 -6.61
CA LYS A 66 -4.59 15.55 -7.62
C LYS A 66 -4.87 14.26 -8.36
N LEU A 67 -5.45 13.27 -7.70
CA LEU A 67 -5.90 12.04 -8.36
C LEU A 67 -7.09 12.28 -9.31
N LEU A 68 -7.98 13.20 -8.95
CA LEU A 68 -9.07 13.60 -9.84
C LEU A 68 -8.54 14.32 -11.08
N ASP A 69 -7.55 15.20 -10.91
CA ASP A 69 -6.86 15.86 -12.04
C ASP A 69 -6.17 14.84 -12.95
N PHE A 70 -5.47 13.86 -12.35
CA PHE A 70 -4.88 12.74 -13.08
C PHE A 70 -5.94 11.97 -13.89
N ALA A 71 -7.06 11.61 -13.26
CA ALA A 71 -8.14 10.88 -13.92
C ALA A 71 -8.65 11.64 -15.15
N LYS A 72 -8.96 12.93 -15.00
CA LYS A 72 -9.44 13.79 -16.08
C LYS A 72 -8.41 13.93 -17.20
N LYS A 73 -7.14 14.20 -16.84
CA LYS A 73 -6.04 14.39 -17.79
C LYS A 73 -5.82 13.18 -18.68
N HIS A 74 -5.96 11.98 -18.12
CA HIS A 74 -5.68 10.72 -18.82
C HIS A 74 -6.94 9.99 -19.30
N GLY A 75 -8.13 10.59 -19.19
CA GLY A 75 -9.38 10.01 -19.68
C GLY A 75 -9.84 8.77 -18.90
N TYR A 76 -9.58 8.72 -17.59
CA TYR A 76 -10.08 7.68 -16.70
C TYR A 76 -11.32 8.16 -15.94
N LYS A 77 -12.33 7.30 -15.86
CA LYS A 77 -13.37 7.43 -14.83
C LYS A 77 -12.80 6.97 -13.48
N MET A 78 -12.85 7.85 -12.50
CA MET A 78 -12.47 7.55 -11.12
C MET A 78 -13.71 7.15 -10.31
N VAL A 79 -13.69 5.96 -9.72
CA VAL A 79 -14.75 5.44 -8.85
C VAL A 79 -14.16 5.19 -7.46
N LEU A 80 -14.71 5.85 -6.45
CA LEU A 80 -14.36 5.63 -5.04
C LEU A 80 -15.10 4.41 -4.49
N ALA A 81 -14.57 3.78 -3.44
CA ALA A 81 -15.29 2.76 -2.70
C ALA A 81 -16.62 3.29 -2.14
N GLU A 82 -17.74 2.65 -2.50
CA GLU A 82 -19.09 3.07 -2.08
C GLU A 82 -19.39 2.74 -0.60
N HIS A 83 -18.70 1.76 -0.04
CA HIS A 83 -18.92 1.29 1.32
C HIS A 83 -17.64 1.28 2.14
N GLN A 84 -17.78 1.44 3.46
CA GLN A 84 -16.66 1.23 4.37
C GLN A 84 -16.13 -0.20 4.24
N ASN A 85 -14.81 -0.35 4.31
CA ASN A 85 -14.09 -1.63 4.19
C ASN A 85 -14.17 -2.30 2.80
N TYR A 86 -14.56 -1.56 1.76
CA TYR A 86 -14.45 -2.06 0.38
C TYR A 86 -13.05 -1.82 -0.18
N TYR A 87 -12.54 -2.83 -0.89
CA TYR A 87 -11.34 -2.69 -1.71
C TYR A 87 -11.71 -2.33 -3.16
N PRO A 88 -10.86 -1.63 -3.92
CA PRO A 88 -9.80 -0.72 -3.45
C PRO A 88 -10.37 0.63 -3.00
N ASP A 89 -9.53 1.51 -2.46
CA ASP A 89 -9.91 2.91 -2.22
C ASP A 89 -10.39 3.60 -3.52
N ILE A 90 -9.70 3.35 -4.64
CA ILE A 90 -10.02 3.92 -5.95
C ILE A 90 -9.94 2.87 -7.06
N SER A 91 -10.95 2.86 -7.92
CA SER A 91 -10.91 2.18 -9.21
C SER A 91 -10.81 3.20 -10.35
N PHE A 92 -9.74 3.15 -11.13
CA PHE A 92 -9.62 3.87 -12.40
C PHE A 92 -10.13 2.99 -13.53
N ILE A 93 -11.03 3.52 -14.35
CA ILE A 93 -11.71 2.78 -15.41
C ILE A 93 -11.51 3.50 -16.74
N THR A 94 -11.04 2.78 -17.77
CA THR A 94 -10.97 3.32 -19.13
C THR A 94 -12.36 3.42 -19.74
N ASP A 95 -12.56 4.35 -20.67
CA ASP A 95 -13.77 4.40 -21.50
C ASP A 95 -13.81 3.26 -22.54
N GLY A 96 -14.98 3.07 -23.17
CA GLY A 96 -15.21 2.14 -24.28
C GLY A 96 -15.98 0.86 -23.91
N GLU A 97 -16.25 0.01 -24.92
CA GLU A 97 -17.09 -1.19 -24.79
C GLU A 97 -16.48 -2.28 -23.89
N ASN A 98 -15.15 -2.31 -23.74
CA ASN A 98 -14.42 -3.29 -22.96
C ASN A 98 -13.52 -2.62 -21.91
N PRO A 99 -14.11 -1.95 -20.91
CA PRO A 99 -13.38 -1.10 -19.99
C PRO A 99 -12.36 -1.89 -19.18
N LYS A 100 -11.15 -1.33 -19.03
CA LYS A 100 -10.11 -1.84 -18.14
C LYS A 100 -10.23 -1.14 -16.80
N ARG A 101 -10.07 -1.92 -15.72
CA ARG A 101 -10.12 -1.43 -14.35
C ARG A 101 -8.76 -1.59 -13.70
N PHE A 102 -8.29 -0.55 -13.03
CA PHE A 102 -7.05 -0.56 -12.25
C PHE A 102 -7.40 -0.20 -10.81
N ALA A 103 -7.09 -1.12 -9.89
CA ALA A 103 -7.32 -0.92 -8.47
C ALA A 103 -6.11 -0.18 -7.88
N VAL A 104 -6.35 0.98 -7.26
CA VAL A 104 -5.33 1.76 -6.55
C VAL A 104 -5.75 1.90 -5.10
N ASP A 105 -4.93 1.38 -4.21
CA ASP A 105 -5.18 1.30 -2.78
C ASP A 105 -4.12 2.12 -2.04
N PHE A 106 -4.54 3.06 -1.22
CA PHE A 106 -3.64 3.85 -0.39
C PHE A 106 -3.09 2.99 0.73
N LYS A 107 -1.78 3.09 0.91
CA LYS A 107 -1.09 2.42 2.00
C LYS A 107 -0.08 3.37 2.62
N THR A 108 -0.24 3.59 3.91
CA THR A 108 0.61 4.51 4.66
C THR A 108 1.35 3.74 5.74
N THR A 109 2.63 4.03 5.92
CA THR A 109 3.46 3.47 6.98
C THR A 109 4.54 4.48 7.37
N TYR A 110 5.24 4.23 8.47
CA TYR A 110 6.32 5.08 8.94
C TYR A 110 7.67 4.36 8.91
N ARG A 111 8.76 5.13 8.77
CA ARG A 111 10.13 4.61 8.91
C ARG A 111 10.40 4.24 10.35
N ARG A 112 11.17 3.17 10.54
CA ARG A 112 11.60 2.75 11.88
C ARG A 112 12.76 3.61 12.36
N ALA A 113 12.63 4.24 13.53
CA ALA A 113 13.69 5.06 14.10
C ALA A 113 15.01 4.28 14.31
N ASP A 114 14.93 3.02 14.76
CA ASP A 114 16.11 2.17 15.01
C ASP A 114 16.78 1.68 13.72
N LYS A 115 16.02 1.58 12.63
CA LYS A 115 16.45 1.06 11.32
C LYS A 115 15.80 1.87 10.19
N PRO A 116 16.30 3.07 9.87
CA PRO A 116 15.64 3.98 8.92
C PRO A 116 15.52 3.44 7.48
N HIS A 117 16.27 2.40 7.12
CA HIS A 117 16.13 1.69 5.83
C HIS A 117 14.93 0.73 5.79
N LEU A 118 14.24 0.53 6.94
CA LEU A 118 13.05 -0.28 7.09
C LEU A 118 11.86 0.59 7.46
N CYS A 119 10.68 0.20 7.00
CA CYS A 119 9.42 0.70 7.52
C CYS A 119 8.73 -0.32 8.42
N ASN A 120 7.64 0.08 9.09
CA ASN A 120 6.79 -0.81 9.89
C ASN A 120 6.03 -1.85 9.03
N GLY A 121 6.12 -1.76 7.70
CA GLY A 121 5.41 -2.61 6.74
C GLY A 121 4.00 -2.08 6.45
N PHE A 122 3.35 -2.71 5.48
CA PHE A 122 2.00 -2.38 5.02
C PHE A 122 1.08 -3.60 5.13
N THR A 123 -0.19 -3.35 5.40
CA THR A 123 -1.28 -4.32 5.22
C THR A 123 -1.85 -4.16 3.81
N LEU A 124 -1.54 -5.10 2.93
CA LEU A 124 -1.86 -5.04 1.49
C LEU A 124 -3.29 -5.51 1.18
N GLY A 125 -4.21 -5.37 2.12
CA GLY A 125 -5.59 -5.85 2.01
C GLY A 125 -5.76 -7.34 2.27
N SER A 126 -7.02 -7.77 2.25
CA SER A 126 -7.43 -9.12 2.65
C SER A 126 -7.02 -10.19 1.64
N HIS A 127 -6.71 -11.39 2.14
CA HIS A 127 -6.63 -12.62 1.34
C HIS A 127 -7.88 -13.51 1.53
N GLY A 128 -9.00 -12.95 2.00
CA GLY A 128 -10.26 -13.65 2.23
C GLY A 128 -11.20 -13.68 1.02
N LYS A 129 -12.52 -13.59 1.25
CA LYS A 129 -13.58 -13.92 0.27
C LYS A 129 -13.37 -13.33 -1.14
N TYR A 130 -13.23 -12.01 -1.32
CA TYR A 130 -13.05 -11.43 -2.67
C TYR A 130 -11.75 -11.88 -3.35
N PHE A 131 -10.72 -12.18 -2.56
CA PHE A 131 -9.43 -12.58 -3.07
C PHE A 131 -9.50 -14.04 -3.52
N GLU A 132 -10.10 -14.91 -2.72
CA GLU A 132 -10.25 -16.33 -3.05
C GLU A 132 -11.27 -16.56 -4.17
N GLU A 133 -12.42 -15.90 -4.08
CA GLU A 133 -13.50 -15.98 -5.06
C GLU A 133 -13.46 -14.74 -5.95
N ARG A 134 -12.72 -14.85 -7.05
CA ARG A 134 -12.42 -13.74 -7.98
C ARG A 134 -13.65 -13.04 -8.59
N THR A 135 -14.81 -13.70 -8.56
CA THR A 135 -16.11 -13.18 -9.04
C THR A 135 -16.96 -12.57 -7.92
N SER A 136 -16.56 -12.71 -6.65
CA SER A 136 -17.29 -12.20 -5.50
C SER A 136 -17.33 -10.68 -5.48
N THR A 137 -18.45 -10.12 -5.01
CA THR A 137 -18.66 -8.69 -4.76
C THR A 137 -18.56 -8.35 -3.26
N LYS A 138 -18.23 -9.32 -2.41
CA LYS A 138 -18.14 -9.11 -0.96
C LYS A 138 -16.91 -8.27 -0.61
N ASN A 139 -17.12 -7.11 0.02
CA ASN A 139 -16.05 -6.20 0.46
C ASN A 139 -15.13 -5.71 -0.68
N ILE A 140 -15.68 -5.57 -1.89
CA ILE A 140 -14.93 -5.11 -3.06
C ILE A 140 -15.86 -4.34 -4.03
N GLN A 141 -15.37 -3.24 -4.61
CA GLN A 141 -16.16 -2.39 -5.51
C GLN A 141 -16.54 -3.08 -6.83
N PHE A 142 -15.61 -3.84 -7.40
CA PHE A 142 -15.82 -4.69 -8.57
C PHE A 142 -15.16 -6.04 -8.30
N PRO A 143 -15.62 -7.16 -8.91
CA PRO A 143 -15.01 -8.47 -8.68
C PRO A 143 -13.49 -8.44 -8.90
N TYR A 144 -12.71 -9.10 -8.04
CA TYR A 144 -11.24 -8.99 -8.05
C TYR A 144 -10.65 -9.39 -9.41
N GLY A 145 -11.18 -10.45 -10.02
CA GLY A 145 -10.73 -10.92 -11.34
C GLY A 145 -11.06 -9.99 -12.51
N SER A 146 -11.82 -8.91 -12.27
CA SER A 146 -12.17 -7.91 -13.30
C SER A 146 -11.17 -6.77 -13.41
N TYR A 147 -10.22 -6.65 -12.47
CA TYR A 147 -9.14 -5.68 -12.53
C TYR A 147 -7.99 -6.20 -13.39
N SER A 148 -7.36 -5.29 -14.13
CA SER A 148 -6.17 -5.56 -14.95
C SER A 148 -4.87 -5.34 -14.18
N GLY A 149 -4.94 -4.74 -12.99
CA GLY A 149 -3.80 -4.53 -12.10
C GLY A 149 -4.26 -4.06 -10.73
N HIS A 150 -3.51 -4.47 -9.70
CA HIS A 150 -3.77 -4.18 -8.29
C HIS A 150 -2.56 -3.46 -7.70
N TYR A 151 -2.69 -2.16 -7.49
CA TYR A 151 -1.57 -1.29 -7.14
C TYR A 151 -1.69 -0.74 -5.73
N CYS A 152 -0.52 -0.59 -5.11
CA CYS A 152 -0.32 0.13 -3.87
C CYS A 152 0.18 1.54 -4.20
N LEU A 153 -0.60 2.56 -3.87
CA LEU A 153 -0.08 3.93 -3.74
C LEU A 153 0.44 4.08 -2.31
N GLY A 154 1.74 3.82 -2.16
CA GLY A 154 2.39 3.71 -0.87
C GLY A 154 3.03 5.01 -0.43
N ILE A 155 2.82 5.40 0.83
CA ILE A 155 3.40 6.58 1.45
C ILE A 155 4.20 6.15 2.69
N ILE A 156 5.49 6.50 2.71
CA ILE A 156 6.40 6.27 3.83
C ILE A 156 6.85 7.62 4.36
N TYR A 157 6.69 7.84 5.66
CA TYR A 157 7.04 9.10 6.31
C TYR A 157 7.86 8.90 7.59
N ASP A 158 8.51 9.95 8.05
CA ASP A 158 9.12 10.02 9.37
C ASP A 158 8.11 10.61 10.35
N ARG A 159 8.00 10.03 11.54
CA ARG A 159 7.27 10.67 12.64
C ARG A 159 8.13 11.79 13.21
N ILE A 160 7.55 12.99 13.34
CA ILE A 160 8.25 14.19 13.81
C ILE A 160 7.62 14.65 15.11
N GLY A 161 8.42 15.01 16.12
CA GLY A 161 7.91 15.76 17.27
C GLY A 161 7.02 14.98 18.25
N GLU A 162 7.17 13.65 18.40
CA GLU A 162 6.33 12.83 19.30
C GLU A 162 6.21 13.38 20.74
N SER A 163 7.20 14.12 21.25
CA SER A 163 7.18 14.74 22.59
C SER A 163 6.72 16.20 22.62
N GLN A 164 6.42 16.80 21.47
CA GLN A 164 6.13 18.23 21.31
C GLN A 164 4.67 18.52 20.94
N ILE A 165 3.87 17.49 20.67
CA ILE A 165 2.47 17.64 20.28
C ILE A 165 1.59 17.62 21.52
N ASP A 166 0.91 18.73 21.74
CA ASP A 166 -0.12 18.87 22.77
C ASP A 166 -1.48 18.95 22.08
N GLU A 167 -2.19 17.82 22.05
CA GLU A 167 -3.51 17.68 21.43
C GLU A 167 -4.61 18.47 22.16
N THR A 168 -4.32 19.02 23.35
CA THR A 168 -5.28 19.83 24.12
C THR A 168 -5.27 21.31 23.72
N LYS A 169 -4.26 21.74 22.95
CA LYS A 169 -4.12 23.14 22.53
C LYS A 169 -4.99 23.46 21.33
N ILE A 170 -5.61 24.63 21.39
CA ILE A 170 -6.27 25.29 20.27
C ILE A 170 -5.34 26.39 19.76
N PHE A 171 -5.11 26.42 18.45
CA PHE A 171 -4.28 27.41 17.78
C PHE A 171 -5.15 28.38 16.96
N THR A 172 -4.66 29.60 16.77
CA THR A 172 -5.27 30.60 15.88
C THR A 172 -4.59 30.60 14.51
N MET A 173 -5.21 31.24 13.52
CA MET A 173 -4.67 31.37 12.16
C MET A 173 -3.24 31.94 12.12
N ASP A 174 -2.94 32.93 12.97
CA ASP A 174 -1.63 33.57 13.02
C ASP A 174 -0.52 32.62 13.51
N ALA A 175 -0.90 31.54 14.21
CA ALA A 175 0.01 30.51 14.68
C ALA A 175 0.14 29.32 13.71
N LEU A 176 -0.56 29.29 12.57
CA LEU A 176 -0.60 28.12 11.68
C LEU A 176 0.80 27.61 11.28
N SER A 177 1.72 28.53 10.96
CA SER A 177 3.09 28.17 10.55
C SER A 177 3.96 27.65 11.69
N SER A 178 3.62 27.93 12.95
CA SER A 178 4.36 27.49 14.13
C SER A 178 3.85 26.17 14.72
N ILE A 179 2.72 25.65 14.24
CA ILE A 179 2.22 24.34 14.65
C ILE A 179 3.22 23.25 14.22
N ALA A 180 3.65 22.45 15.20
CA ALA A 180 4.54 21.32 14.97
C ALA A 180 3.92 20.32 13.99
N SER A 181 4.71 19.85 13.03
CA SER A 181 4.26 18.81 12.11
C SER A 181 4.41 17.42 12.73
N VAL A 182 3.46 16.54 12.46
CA VAL A 182 3.46 15.14 12.95
C VAL A 182 4.25 14.18 12.07
N ALA A 183 4.49 14.59 10.82
CA ALA A 183 5.02 13.76 9.76
C ALA A 183 5.88 14.60 8.80
N GLY A 184 6.87 13.98 8.19
CA GLY A 184 7.65 14.61 7.13
C GLY A 184 8.52 13.62 6.37
N ASN A 185 9.38 14.14 5.50
CA ASN A 185 10.29 13.37 4.66
C ASN A 185 9.55 12.27 3.88
N PHE A 186 8.44 12.63 3.21
CA PHE A 186 7.59 11.66 2.53
C PHE A 186 8.32 11.01 1.36
N GLN A 187 8.20 9.68 1.26
CA GLN A 187 8.58 8.91 0.10
C GLN A 187 7.34 8.17 -0.41
N ILE A 188 6.91 8.54 -1.61
CA ILE A 188 5.70 8.02 -2.24
C ILE A 188 6.11 7.10 -3.39
N PHE A 189 5.44 5.96 -3.53
CA PHE A 189 5.71 5.00 -4.59
C PHE A 189 4.41 4.40 -5.13
N PHE A 190 4.51 3.85 -6.34
CA PHE A 190 3.43 3.15 -7.01
C PHE A 190 3.94 1.81 -7.53
N VAL A 191 3.46 0.72 -6.94
CA VAL A 191 3.92 -0.63 -7.28
C VAL A 191 2.76 -1.62 -7.17
N GLU A 192 2.74 -2.64 -8.03
CA GLU A 192 1.79 -3.75 -7.89
C GLU A 192 1.89 -4.44 -6.53
N LYS A 193 0.73 -4.73 -5.93
CA LYS A 193 0.58 -5.37 -4.63
C LYS A 193 1.44 -6.63 -4.48
N TRP A 194 1.43 -7.50 -5.48
CA TRP A 194 2.16 -8.77 -5.44
C TRP A 194 3.69 -8.57 -5.43
N ARG A 195 4.20 -7.49 -6.04
CA ARG A 195 5.63 -7.17 -6.12
C ARG A 195 6.23 -6.69 -4.81
N ILE A 196 5.42 -6.30 -3.84
CA ILE A 196 5.88 -5.87 -2.50
C ILE A 196 5.37 -6.78 -1.38
N ALA A 197 4.59 -7.81 -1.72
CA ALA A 197 4.07 -8.77 -0.76
C ALA A 197 5.18 -9.62 -0.14
N SER A 198 4.96 -9.96 1.13
CA SER A 198 5.72 -10.96 1.85
C SER A 198 4.95 -12.27 1.99
N ASP A 199 5.55 -13.26 2.64
CA ASP A 199 4.95 -14.53 3.02
C ASP A 199 4.38 -14.53 4.46
N LYS A 200 4.12 -13.35 5.03
CA LYS A 200 3.59 -13.21 6.40
C LYS A 200 2.34 -12.36 6.42
N SER A 201 1.43 -12.68 7.34
CA SER A 201 0.24 -11.87 7.61
C SER A 201 0.65 -10.46 8.03
N GLY A 202 -0.06 -9.46 7.53
CA GLY A 202 0.12 -8.05 7.90
C GLY A 202 -0.55 -7.67 9.23
N SER A 203 -1.45 -8.52 9.73
CA SER A 203 -2.11 -8.35 11.03
C SER A 203 -2.36 -9.70 11.71
N GLY A 204 -2.43 -9.70 13.05
CA GLY A 204 -2.63 -10.92 13.83
C GLY A 204 -4.09 -11.38 13.92
N ASN A 205 -5.03 -10.45 13.85
CA ASN A 205 -6.47 -10.68 14.09
C ASN A 205 -7.33 -10.73 12.82
N THR A 206 -6.79 -10.29 11.69
CA THR A 206 -7.51 -10.13 10.42
C THR A 206 -6.67 -10.73 9.30
N ALA A 207 -7.34 -11.30 8.30
CA ALA A 207 -6.70 -12.02 7.20
C ALA A 207 -6.04 -11.07 6.17
N ASN A 208 -5.06 -10.28 6.58
CA ASN A 208 -4.38 -9.32 5.71
C ASN A 208 -3.03 -9.83 5.21
N ILE A 209 -2.74 -9.57 3.93
CA ILE A 209 -1.43 -9.80 3.33
C ILE A 209 -0.44 -8.76 3.89
N GLY A 210 0.72 -9.18 4.39
CA GLY A 210 1.77 -8.27 4.86
C GLY A 210 2.81 -7.99 3.78
N SER A 211 3.30 -6.76 3.69
CA SER A 211 4.42 -6.40 2.79
C SER A 211 5.78 -6.83 3.33
N ILE A 212 6.82 -6.75 2.49
CA ILE A 212 8.21 -6.66 2.95
C ILE A 212 8.46 -5.31 3.66
N ASN A 213 9.59 -5.15 4.35
CA ASN A 213 9.88 -3.97 5.17
C ASN A 213 11.01 -3.08 4.64
N ASN A 214 11.91 -3.61 3.81
CA ASN A 214 13.05 -2.84 3.28
C ASN A 214 12.55 -1.82 2.27
N ILE A 215 12.76 -0.53 2.55
CA ILE A 215 12.19 0.58 1.77
C ILE A 215 12.73 0.58 0.34
N ALA A 216 14.01 0.32 0.16
CA ALA A 216 14.62 0.29 -1.18
C ALA A 216 14.11 -0.87 -2.03
N ASP A 217 13.88 -2.04 -1.43
CA ASP A 217 13.26 -3.17 -2.12
C ASP A 217 11.77 -2.92 -2.41
N ILE A 218 11.04 -2.26 -1.50
CA ILE A 218 9.63 -1.88 -1.72
C ILE A 218 9.49 -0.98 -2.95
N VAL A 219 10.25 0.12 -2.98
CA VAL A 219 10.16 1.13 -4.06
C VAL A 219 10.54 0.54 -5.42
N LYS A 220 11.43 -0.46 -5.45
CA LYS A 220 11.81 -1.19 -6.67
C LYS A 220 10.86 -2.35 -7.02
N GLY A 221 9.87 -2.65 -6.18
CA GLY A 221 9.00 -3.81 -6.34
C GLY A 221 9.77 -5.14 -6.31
N ASN A 222 10.79 -5.23 -5.46
CA ASN A 222 11.67 -6.39 -5.29
C ASN A 222 11.27 -7.24 -4.06
N GLY A 223 9.96 -7.46 -3.89
CA GLY A 223 9.38 -8.33 -2.87
C GLY A 223 9.59 -9.82 -3.14
N MET A 224 9.11 -10.66 -2.23
CA MET A 224 9.44 -12.10 -2.24
C MET A 224 8.99 -12.82 -3.50
N PHE A 225 7.90 -12.35 -4.11
CA PHE A 225 7.30 -12.92 -5.31
C PHE A 225 7.83 -12.28 -6.60
N ALA A 226 8.66 -11.24 -6.54
CA ALA A 226 9.00 -10.41 -7.70
C ALA A 226 9.60 -11.20 -8.88
N LYS A 227 10.38 -12.26 -8.60
CA LYS A 227 10.92 -13.17 -9.62
C LYS A 227 10.06 -14.42 -9.87
N LEU A 228 9.18 -14.78 -8.95
CA LEU A 228 8.22 -15.89 -9.11
C LEU A 228 7.06 -15.49 -10.03
N GLY A 229 6.56 -14.26 -9.88
CA GLY A 229 5.41 -13.74 -10.61
C GLY A 229 4.09 -13.77 -9.81
N GLU A 230 3.11 -13.02 -10.30
CA GLU A 230 1.79 -12.82 -9.69
C GLU A 230 1.03 -14.12 -9.43
N LYS A 231 1.12 -15.11 -10.34
CA LYS A 231 0.44 -16.41 -10.19
C LYS A 231 0.86 -17.13 -8.91
N TRP A 232 2.13 -17.07 -8.52
CA TRP A 232 2.61 -17.67 -7.28
C TRP A 232 2.15 -16.91 -6.05
N PHE A 233 2.08 -15.57 -6.14
CA PHE A 233 1.52 -14.73 -5.10
C PHE A 233 0.05 -15.08 -4.84
N ASP A 234 -0.74 -15.20 -5.90
CA ASP A 234 -2.16 -15.55 -5.83
C ASP A 234 -2.38 -16.94 -5.22
N ASP A 235 -1.73 -17.97 -5.75
CA ASP A 235 -1.89 -19.35 -5.28
C ASP A 235 -1.43 -19.50 -3.82
N TYR A 236 -0.32 -18.86 -3.44
CA TYR A 236 0.18 -18.89 -2.06
C TYR A 236 -0.85 -18.27 -1.09
N TRP A 237 -1.35 -17.07 -1.39
CA TRP A 237 -2.25 -16.36 -0.48
C TRP A 237 -3.66 -16.94 -0.43
N MET A 238 -4.15 -17.53 -1.53
CA MET A 238 -5.40 -18.30 -1.53
C MET A 238 -5.32 -19.57 -0.67
N ASN A 239 -4.13 -20.16 -0.54
CA ASN A 239 -3.88 -21.41 0.17
C ASN A 239 -3.12 -21.23 1.50
N TYR A 240 -2.92 -19.99 1.94
CA TYR A 240 -2.15 -19.68 3.14
C TYR A 240 -2.77 -20.38 4.35
N ARG A 241 -2.00 -21.29 4.98
CA ARG A 241 -2.43 -22.12 6.12
C ARG A 241 -3.64 -23.02 5.86
N LYS A 242 -3.90 -23.41 4.60
CA LYS A 242 -4.96 -24.37 4.24
C LYS A 242 -4.46 -25.77 3.92
N ILE A 243 -3.22 -25.88 3.43
CA ILE A 243 -2.61 -27.17 3.05
C ILE A 243 -1.91 -27.78 4.26
N THR A 244 -2.24 -29.03 4.59
CA THR A 244 -1.58 -29.82 5.64
C THR A 244 -0.59 -30.79 5.02
N ILE A 245 0.61 -30.86 5.58
CA ILE A 245 1.68 -31.80 5.20
C ILE A 245 2.20 -32.52 6.43
N ALA A 246 2.69 -33.75 6.26
CA ALA A 246 3.48 -34.42 7.28
C ALA A 246 4.91 -33.85 7.30
N ASP A 247 5.49 -33.72 8.49
CA ASP A 247 6.91 -33.42 8.67
C ASP A 247 7.76 -34.70 8.74
N GLU A 248 9.06 -34.54 8.97
CA GLU A 248 10.04 -35.63 9.00
C GLU A 248 9.79 -36.62 10.14
N ASN A 249 9.04 -36.22 11.18
CA ASN A 249 8.68 -37.06 12.33
C ASN A 249 7.29 -37.70 12.18
N GLY A 250 6.60 -37.47 11.05
CA GLY A 250 5.24 -37.93 10.81
C GLY A 250 4.16 -37.06 11.47
N GLU A 251 4.52 -35.94 12.11
CA GLU A 251 3.55 -34.99 12.64
C GLU A 251 2.97 -34.13 11.52
N THR A 252 1.73 -33.67 11.68
CA THR A 252 1.07 -32.84 10.65
C THR A 252 1.21 -31.35 10.95
N ARG A 253 1.54 -30.56 9.93
CA ARG A 253 1.60 -29.10 10.02
C ARG A 253 1.00 -28.43 8.79
N LYS A 254 0.50 -27.21 8.98
CA LYS A 254 0.01 -26.36 7.89
C LYS A 254 1.17 -25.63 7.20
N ILE A 255 1.15 -25.59 5.87
CA ILE A 255 2.09 -24.77 5.09
C ILE A 255 1.83 -23.30 5.37
N SER A 256 2.86 -22.61 5.87
CA SER A 256 2.81 -21.17 6.20
C SER A 256 4.02 -20.39 5.71
N LYS A 257 5.04 -21.05 5.13
CA LYS A 257 6.24 -20.41 4.57
C LYS A 257 6.20 -20.51 3.05
N LEU A 258 6.60 -19.45 2.34
CA LEU A 258 6.60 -19.45 0.87
C LEU A 258 7.51 -20.54 0.29
N LYS A 259 8.68 -20.78 0.89
CA LYS A 259 9.62 -21.82 0.44
C LYS A 259 8.98 -23.22 0.47
N ASP A 260 8.30 -23.55 1.57
CA ASP A 260 7.60 -24.83 1.73
C ASP A 260 6.48 -24.96 0.69
N PHE A 261 5.74 -23.89 0.45
CA PHE A 261 4.65 -23.86 -0.54
C PHE A 261 5.15 -24.06 -1.96
N VAL A 262 6.21 -23.35 -2.36
CA VAL A 262 6.83 -23.47 -3.69
C VAL A 262 7.37 -24.88 -3.88
N LYS A 263 8.06 -25.45 -2.88
CA LYS A 263 8.53 -26.85 -2.91
C LYS A 263 7.36 -27.83 -3.05
N TYR A 264 6.29 -27.65 -2.28
CA TYR A 264 5.10 -28.49 -2.34
C TYR A 264 4.43 -28.47 -3.72
N ARG A 265 4.34 -27.29 -4.35
CA ARG A 265 3.83 -27.11 -5.72
C ARG A 265 4.85 -27.47 -6.81
N LYS A 266 6.02 -28.05 -6.46
CA LYS A 266 7.11 -28.42 -7.39
C LYS A 266 7.66 -27.24 -8.20
N GLY A 267 7.67 -26.04 -7.63
CA GLY A 267 8.25 -24.84 -8.24
C GLY A 267 9.72 -24.60 -7.86
N ASP A 268 10.34 -23.62 -8.53
CA ASP A 268 11.72 -23.23 -8.26
C ASP A 268 11.85 -22.27 -7.07
N THR A 269 12.37 -22.79 -5.96
CA THR A 269 12.58 -21.98 -4.75
C THR A 269 13.70 -20.93 -4.88
N ALA A 270 14.59 -21.04 -5.88
CA ALA A 270 15.65 -20.06 -6.14
C ALA A 270 15.09 -18.70 -6.63
N LEU A 271 13.86 -18.70 -7.13
CA LEU A 271 13.14 -17.47 -7.54
C LEU A 271 12.55 -16.71 -6.35
N ILE A 272 12.59 -17.25 -5.13
CA ILE A 272 12.12 -16.51 -3.94
C ILE A 272 13.15 -15.43 -3.58
N VAL A 273 12.73 -14.17 -3.60
CA VAL A 273 13.59 -13.05 -3.18
C VAL A 273 13.66 -13.00 -1.65
N SER A 274 14.88 -13.00 -1.10
CA SER A 274 15.11 -12.95 0.35
C SER A 274 14.84 -11.54 0.90
N LYS A 275 14.22 -11.47 2.09
CA LYS A 275 13.98 -10.21 2.81
C LYS A 275 15.30 -9.65 3.34
N LYS A 276 15.67 -8.43 2.92
CA LYS A 276 16.87 -7.72 3.41
C LYS A 276 16.56 -6.86 4.63
N ASN A 277 16.23 -7.50 5.74
CA ASN A 277 15.84 -6.83 6.99
C ASN A 277 17.02 -6.54 7.94
N THR A 278 18.20 -7.07 7.64
CA THR A 278 19.44 -6.80 8.38
C THR A 278 20.29 -5.81 7.57
N LYS A 279 21.06 -4.93 8.25
CA LYS A 279 22.06 -4.12 7.56
C LYS A 279 22.95 -5.07 6.75
N GLY A 280 23.19 -4.75 5.48
CA GLY A 280 24.36 -5.31 4.80
C GLY A 280 25.55 -5.07 5.70
N LYS A 281 26.35 -6.10 5.98
CA LYS A 281 27.68 -5.87 6.57
C LYS A 281 28.30 -4.74 5.75
N ARG A 282 28.71 -3.65 6.42
CA ARG A 282 29.57 -2.66 5.76
C ARG A 282 30.73 -3.48 5.19
N ALA A 283 30.86 -3.46 3.86
CA ALA A 283 32.11 -3.85 3.22
C ALA A 283 33.20 -2.89 3.70
#